data_AF-A0A3E0NT36-F1
#
_entry.id   AF-A0A3E0NT36-F1
#
_cell.length_a   1.000
_cell.length_b   1.000
_cell.length_c   1.000
_cell.angle_alpha   90.00
_cell.angle_beta   90.00
_cell.angle_gamma   90.00
#
_symmetry.space_group_name_H-M   'P 1'
#
loop_
_entity.id
_entity.type
_entity.pdbx_description
1 polymer ?
#
loop_
_entity_poly.entity_id
_entity_poly.type
_entity_poly.pdbx_seq_one_letter_code
_entity_poly.pdbx_strand_id
1 'polypeptide(L)'
;MLDTIFLLPLVTLVGWTLVVWIWMYATRIPAILRTGMALDPEAPRGSQMAQLPARVRWKADNYDHLLEQPTLFYALTLAFAMIGPQETSRSVALACCWAYVGLRMVHSLVQTLGNRIEARFAVFVLSTLPLFVLVGLALLEVL
;
A
#
# COMPACT_ATOMS: atom_id res chain seq x y z
N MET A 1 -16.07 -10.34 -21.17
CA MET A 1 -16.66 -10.45 -19.82
C MET A 1 -15.57 -10.05 -18.85
N LEU A 2 -15.81 -9.18 -17.86
CA LEU A 2 -14.78 -8.74 -16.90
C LEU A 2 -14.19 -9.96 -16.18
N ASP A 3 -12.86 -10.09 -16.16
CA ASP A 3 -12.19 -11.16 -15.41
C ASP A 3 -12.05 -10.72 -13.95
N THR A 4 -13.09 -11.01 -13.17
CA THR A 4 -13.24 -10.54 -11.79
C THR A 4 -12.18 -11.09 -10.84
N ILE A 5 -11.39 -12.09 -11.25
CA ILE A 5 -10.34 -12.68 -10.43
C ILE A 5 -9.25 -11.66 -10.04
N PHE A 6 -9.02 -10.66 -10.90
CA PHE A 6 -8.08 -9.56 -10.62
C PHE A 6 -8.64 -8.55 -9.62
N LEU A 7 -9.97 -8.45 -9.47
CA LEU A 7 -10.57 -7.51 -8.51
C LEU A 7 -10.32 -7.92 -7.05
N LEU A 8 -10.11 -9.21 -6.79
CA LEU A 8 -9.90 -9.71 -5.43
C LEU A 8 -8.60 -9.20 -4.79
N PRO A 9 -7.40 -9.32 -5.41
CA PRO A 9 -6.19 -8.72 -4.84
C PRO A 9 -6.29 -7.17 -4.75
N LEU A 10 -6.99 -6.52 -5.69
CA LEU A 10 -7.27 -5.08 -5.63
C LEU A 10 -8.03 -4.71 -4.35
N VAL A 11 -9.21 -5.30 -4.15
CA VAL A 11 -10.05 -5.01 -2.98
C VAL A 11 -9.37 -5.42 -1.69
N THR A 12 -8.54 -6.47 -1.71
CA THR A 12 -7.75 -6.89 -0.56
C THR A 12 -6.78 -5.79 -0.10
N LEU A 13 -6.03 -5.17 -1.02
CA LEU A 13 -5.10 -4.11 -0.65
C LEU A 13 -5.81 -2.80 -0.25
N VAL A 14 -6.96 -2.50 -0.87
CA VAL A 14 -7.83 -1.41 -0.42
C VAL A 14 -8.30 -1.66 1.02
N GLY A 15 -8.78 -2.87 1.33
CA GLY A 15 -9.18 -3.27 2.67
C GLY A 15 -8.03 -3.16 3.67
N TRP A 16 -6.83 -3.62 3.30
CA TRP A 16 -5.64 -3.46 4.13
C TRP A 16 -5.30 -1.98 4.39
N THR A 17 -5.45 -1.12 3.39
CA THR A 17 -5.25 0.33 3.53
C THR A 17 -6.21 0.93 4.56
N LEU A 18 -7.47 0.48 4.58
CA LEU A 18 -8.45 0.88 5.60
C LEU A 18 -8.11 0.34 7.00
N VAL A 19 -7.58 -0.87 7.09
CA VAL A 19 -7.07 -1.41 8.38
C VAL A 19 -5.95 -0.54 8.94
N VAL A 20 -4.98 -0.14 8.11
CA VAL A 20 -3.89 0.75 8.52
C VAL A 20 -4.43 2.15 8.88
N TRP A 21 -5.43 2.65 8.16
CA TRP A 21 -6.10 3.91 8.49
C TRP A 21 -6.73 3.88 9.89
N ILE A 22 -7.47 2.81 10.20
CA ILE A 22 -8.06 2.60 11.54
C ILE A 22 -6.94 2.56 12.59
N TRP A 23 -5.87 1.80 12.33
CA TRP A 23 -4.74 1.68 13.25
C TRP A 23 -4.03 3.03 13.50
N MET A 24 -3.84 3.82 12.45
CA MET A 24 -3.28 5.17 12.56
C MET A 24 -4.14 6.03 13.51
N TYR A 25 -5.44 6.14 13.29
CA TYR A 25 -6.28 7.00 14.14
C TYR A 25 -6.47 6.44 15.55
N ALA A 26 -6.59 5.11 15.70
CA ALA A 26 -6.68 4.46 17.00
C ALA A 26 -5.45 4.71 17.88
N THR A 27 -4.27 4.99 17.29
CA THR A 27 -3.05 5.32 18.04
C THR A 27 -2.77 6.82 18.10
N ARG A 28 -3.10 7.57 17.03
CA ARG A 28 -2.84 9.01 16.92
C ARG A 28 -3.75 9.85 17.80
N ILE A 29 -5.05 9.61 17.79
CA ILE A 29 -6.02 10.42 18.56
C ILE A 29 -5.71 10.34 20.07
N PRO A 30 -5.52 9.15 20.68
CA PRO A 30 -5.15 9.09 22.09
C PRO A 30 -3.82 9.77 22.42
N ALA A 31 -2.84 9.75 21.49
CA ALA A 31 -1.57 10.42 21.70
C ALA A 31 -1.72 11.94 21.75
N ILE A 32 -2.47 12.53 20.81
CA ILE A 32 -2.79 13.96 20.78
C ILE A 32 -3.46 14.39 22.09
N LEU A 33 -4.48 13.63 22.53
CA LEU A 33 -5.23 13.92 23.75
C LEU A 33 -4.33 13.85 24.99
N ARG A 34 -3.46 12.84 25.10
CA ARG A 34 -2.55 12.69 26.24
C ARG A 34 -1.47 13.76 26.32
N THR A 35 -1.01 14.27 25.17
CA THR A 35 -0.02 15.36 25.14
C THR A 35 -0.63 16.74 25.33
N GLY A 36 -1.97 16.86 25.35
CA GLY A 36 -2.65 18.16 25.37
C GLY A 36 -2.31 19.02 24.15
N MET A 37 -2.04 18.38 23.01
CA MET A 37 -1.59 19.08 21.80
C MET A 37 -2.75 19.91 21.24
N ALA A 38 -2.59 21.23 21.22
CA ALA A 38 -3.51 22.13 20.52
C ALA A 38 -3.29 22.00 19.02
N LEU A 39 -4.32 21.59 18.28
CA LEU A 39 -4.25 21.46 16.82
C LEU A 39 -4.27 22.85 16.17
N ASP A 40 -3.32 23.09 15.27
CA ASP A 40 -3.13 24.38 14.60
C ASP A 40 -3.19 24.15 13.09
N PRO A 41 -4.25 24.60 12.40
CA PRO A 41 -4.40 24.40 10.96
C PRO A 41 -3.41 25.24 10.14
N GLU A 42 -2.84 26.30 10.70
CA GLU A 42 -1.87 27.18 10.02
C GLU A 42 -0.43 26.70 10.20
N ALA A 43 -0.19 25.70 11.05
CA ALA A 43 1.14 25.14 11.25
C ALA A 43 1.66 24.50 9.95
N PRO A 44 2.98 24.62 9.66
CA PRO A 44 3.58 23.99 8.48
C PRO A 44 3.25 22.49 8.42
N ARG A 45 2.88 22.01 7.23
CA ARG A 45 2.42 20.63 7.02
C ARG A 45 3.37 19.62 7.66
N GLY A 46 2.81 18.75 8.51
CA GLY A 46 3.53 17.68 9.18
C GLY A 46 4.33 18.09 10.43
N SER A 47 4.62 19.38 10.65
CA SER A 47 5.41 19.85 11.80
C SER A 47 4.77 19.52 13.15
N GLN A 48 3.45 19.68 13.25
CA GLN A 48 2.71 19.37 14.46
C GLN A 48 2.66 17.86 14.75
N MET A 49 2.36 17.04 13.73
CA MET A 49 2.33 15.59 13.88
C MET A 49 3.71 14.98 14.14
N ALA A 50 4.78 15.67 13.75
CA ALA A 50 6.16 15.29 14.08
C ALA A 50 6.46 15.37 15.59
N GLN A 51 5.64 16.03 16.39
CA GLN A 51 5.81 16.07 17.85
C GLN A 51 5.30 14.79 18.54
N LEU A 52 4.50 13.97 17.85
CA LEU A 52 3.99 12.72 18.41
C LEU A 52 5.08 11.65 18.50
N PRO A 53 4.96 10.67 19.42
CA PRO A 53 5.91 9.57 19.54
C PRO A 53 6.08 8.82 18.21
N ALA A 54 7.32 8.47 17.86
CA ALA A 54 7.65 7.86 16.58
C ALA A 54 6.78 6.62 16.26
N ARG A 55 6.54 5.75 17.26
CA ARG A 55 5.68 4.56 17.11
C ARG A 55 4.25 4.87 16.70
N VAL A 56 3.73 6.05 17.01
CA VAL A 56 2.40 6.52 16.57
C VAL A 56 2.49 7.06 15.14
N ARG A 57 3.54 7.83 14.83
CA ARG A 57 3.76 8.42 13.50
C ARG A 57 3.93 7.37 12.41
N TRP A 58 4.62 6.27 12.69
CA TRP A 58 4.91 5.23 11.69
C TRP A 58 3.67 4.63 11.01
N LYS A 59 2.50 4.64 11.67
CA LYS A 59 1.24 4.16 11.08
C LYS A 59 0.74 5.12 10.00
N ALA A 60 0.91 6.42 10.22
CA ALA A 60 0.58 7.42 9.23
C ALA A 60 1.57 7.43 8.08
N ASP A 61 2.86 7.37 8.37
CA ASP A 61 3.90 7.27 7.36
C ASP A 61 3.68 6.02 6.47
N ASN A 62 3.17 4.93 7.05
CA ASN A 62 2.81 3.73 6.31
C ASN A 62 1.52 3.89 5.49
N TYR A 63 0.50 4.54 6.04
CA TYR A 63 -0.74 4.85 5.34
C TYR A 63 -0.46 5.68 4.08
N ASP A 64 0.38 6.70 4.19
CA ASP A 64 0.81 7.53 3.05
C ASP A 64 1.50 6.67 1.98
N HIS A 65 2.45 5.80 2.37
CA HIS A 65 3.09 4.88 1.43
C HIS A 65 2.09 3.93 0.74
N LEU A 66 1.01 3.52 1.40
CA LEU A 66 -0.06 2.69 0.82
C LEU A 66 -0.94 3.45 -0.18
N LEU A 67 -0.90 4.78 -0.17
CA LEU A 67 -1.58 5.62 -1.15
C LEU A 67 -0.68 6.11 -2.28
N GLU A 68 0.64 6.04 -2.14
CA GLU A 68 1.58 6.47 -3.18
C GLU A 68 1.82 5.37 -4.23
N GLN A 69 2.59 4.33 -3.89
CA GLN A 69 2.99 3.29 -4.85
C GLN A 69 1.83 2.40 -5.35
N PRO A 70 0.86 1.98 -4.50
CA PRO A 70 -0.23 1.12 -4.94
C PRO A 70 -1.16 1.71 -6.00
N THR A 71 -1.08 3.01 -6.28
CA THR A 71 -1.81 3.62 -7.42
C THR A 71 -1.51 2.93 -8.74
N LEU A 72 -0.25 2.57 -8.98
CA LEU A 72 0.18 1.81 -10.16
C LEU A 72 -0.45 0.41 -10.18
N PHE A 73 -0.46 -0.26 -9.03
CA PHE A 73 -1.07 -1.57 -8.87
C PHE A 73 -2.56 -1.54 -9.18
N TYR A 74 -3.30 -0.58 -8.65
CA TYR A 74 -4.74 -0.47 -8.90
C TYR A 74 -5.04 -0.26 -10.40
N ALA A 75 -4.28 0.60 -11.08
CA ALA A 75 -4.41 0.82 -12.50
C ALA A 75 -4.16 -0.46 -13.32
N LEU A 76 -3.04 -1.16 -13.04
CA LEU A 76 -2.69 -2.41 -13.74
C LEU A 76 -3.72 -3.52 -13.49
N THR A 77 -4.17 -3.67 -12.24
CA THR A 77 -5.10 -4.74 -11.87
C THR A 77 -6.49 -4.53 -12.51
N LEU A 78 -6.95 -3.28 -12.57
CA LEU A 78 -8.17 -2.93 -13.33
C LEU A 78 -7.98 -3.14 -14.83
N ALA A 79 -6.82 -2.80 -15.39
CA ALA A 79 -6.51 -3.06 -16.79
C ALA A 79 -6.60 -4.57 -17.10
N PHE A 80 -5.98 -5.43 -16.29
CA PHE A 80 -6.09 -6.89 -16.48
C PHE A 80 -7.54 -7.40 -16.36
N ALA A 81 -8.33 -6.87 -15.42
CA ALA A 81 -9.75 -7.24 -15.32
C ALA A 81 -10.54 -6.89 -16.60
N MET A 82 -10.18 -5.80 -17.27
CA MET A 82 -10.83 -5.34 -18.52
C MET A 82 -10.30 -6.04 -19.77
N ILE A 83 -8.98 -6.24 -19.86
CA ILE A 83 -8.32 -6.91 -21.00
C ILE A 83 -8.81 -8.35 -21.12
N GLY A 84 -8.90 -9.07 -19.98
CA GLY A 84 -9.14 -10.52 -20.01
C GLY A 84 -7.96 -11.25 -20.65
N PRO A 85 -6.78 -11.28 -20.00
CA PRO A 85 -5.53 -11.76 -20.60
C PRO A 85 -5.60 -13.22 -21.01
N GLN A 86 -4.77 -13.60 -21.99
CA GLN A 86 -4.61 -15.00 -22.41
C GLN A 86 -4.17 -15.89 -21.24
N GLU A 87 -4.53 -17.18 -21.29
CA GLU A 87 -4.32 -18.12 -20.18
C GLU A 87 -2.85 -18.20 -19.72
N THR A 88 -1.91 -18.09 -20.67
CA THR A 88 -0.46 -18.09 -20.40
C THR A 88 -0.04 -16.92 -19.50
N SER A 89 -0.53 -15.72 -19.76
CA SER A 89 -0.20 -14.52 -18.97
C SER A 89 -1.07 -14.38 -17.73
N ARG A 90 -2.30 -14.90 -17.78
CA ARG A 90 -3.32 -14.75 -16.73
C ARG A 90 -2.84 -15.28 -15.38
N SER A 91 -2.29 -16.49 -15.36
CA SER A 91 -1.80 -17.14 -14.13
C SER A 91 -0.62 -16.37 -13.51
N VAL A 92 0.33 -15.92 -14.34
CA VAL A 92 1.49 -15.15 -13.91
C VAL A 92 1.07 -13.78 -13.39
N ALA A 93 0.22 -13.06 -14.13
CA ALA A 93 -0.29 -11.75 -13.71
C ALA A 93 -1.03 -11.85 -12.37
N LEU A 94 -1.89 -12.85 -12.19
CA LEU A 94 -2.61 -13.06 -10.94
C LEU A 94 -1.65 -13.37 -9.77
N ALA A 95 -0.64 -14.21 -10.00
CA ALA A 95 0.39 -14.49 -9.00
C ALA A 95 1.18 -13.23 -8.62
N CYS A 96 1.54 -12.38 -9.59
CA CYS A 96 2.20 -11.11 -9.35
C CYS A 96 1.30 -10.13 -8.57
N CYS A 97 0.00 -10.09 -8.84
CA CYS A 97 -0.95 -9.29 -8.08
C CYS A 97 -0.97 -9.71 -6.60
N TRP A 98 -1.08 -11.00 -6.32
CA TRP A 98 -1.07 -11.51 -4.94
C TRP A 98 0.28 -11.34 -4.25
N ALA A 99 1.39 -11.54 -4.96
CA ALA A 99 2.73 -11.27 -4.44
C ALA A 99 2.87 -9.79 -4.04
N TYR A 100 2.37 -8.86 -4.87
CA TYR A 100 2.33 -7.44 -4.55
C TYR A 100 1.55 -7.18 -3.26
N VAL A 101 0.31 -7.68 -3.15
CA VAL A 101 -0.54 -7.51 -1.95
C VAL A 101 0.18 -8.02 -0.69
N GLY A 102 0.69 -9.25 -0.73
CA GLY A 102 1.40 -9.85 0.41
C GLY A 102 2.64 -9.05 0.83
N LEU A 103 3.47 -8.64 -0.13
CA LEU A 103 4.67 -7.84 0.15
C LEU A 103 4.32 -6.46 0.71
N ARG A 104 3.24 -5.83 0.24
CA ARG A 104 2.74 -4.56 0.81
C ARG A 104 2.25 -4.71 2.24
N MET A 105 1.58 -5.81 2.57
CA MET A 105 1.18 -6.10 3.95
C MET A 105 2.40 -6.32 4.84
N VAL A 106 3.39 -7.10 4.39
CA VAL A 106 4.66 -7.31 5.11
C VAL A 106 5.41 -6.00 5.33
N HIS A 107 5.55 -5.17 4.29
CA HIS A 107 6.17 -3.84 4.40
C HIS A 107 5.47 -2.99 5.46
N SER A 108 4.13 -3.03 5.47
CA SER A 108 3.31 -2.30 6.43
C SER A 108 3.57 -2.75 7.86
N LEU A 109 3.63 -4.06 8.10
CA LEU A 109 3.95 -4.60 9.42
C LEU A 109 5.38 -4.24 9.86
N VAL A 110 6.37 -4.34 8.97
CA VAL A 110 7.77 -3.96 9.26
C VAL A 110 7.84 -2.49 9.68
N GLN A 111 7.20 -1.58 8.92
CA GLN A 111 7.22 -0.15 9.20
C GLN A 111 6.46 0.19 10.49
N THR A 112 5.26 -0.37 10.67
CA THR A 112 4.39 -0.01 11.80
C THR A 112 4.80 -0.62 13.13
N LEU A 113 5.46 -1.79 13.13
CA LEU A 113 5.88 -2.49 14.36
C LEU A 113 7.31 -2.15 14.79
N GLY A 114 8.25 -1.98 13.86
CA GLY A 114 9.68 -1.85 14.19
C GLY A 114 10.47 -0.78 13.42
N ASN A 115 9.99 -0.35 12.25
CA ASN A 115 10.57 0.69 11.39
C ASN A 115 12.09 0.58 11.13
N ARG A 116 12.63 -0.64 11.01
CA ARG A 116 14.02 -0.85 10.54
C ARG A 116 14.11 -0.45 9.06
N ILE A 117 14.96 0.52 8.75
CA ILE A 117 14.98 1.20 7.46
C ILE A 117 15.42 0.26 6.33
N GLU A 118 16.46 -0.54 6.58
CA GLU A 118 17.01 -1.49 5.63
C GLU A 118 15.98 -2.57 5.29
N ALA A 119 15.28 -3.08 6.32
CA ALA A 119 14.25 -4.09 6.15
C ALA A 119 13.04 -3.56 5.35
N ARG A 120 12.51 -2.38 5.70
CA ARG A 120 11.39 -1.80 4.94
C ARG A 120 11.81 -1.46 3.51
N PHE A 121 13.01 -0.93 3.31
CA PHE A 121 13.52 -0.64 1.97
C PHE A 121 13.66 -1.92 1.12
N ALA A 122 14.22 -2.98 1.68
CA ALA A 122 14.33 -4.26 0.97
C ALA A 122 12.96 -4.81 0.56
N VAL A 123 11.98 -4.82 1.48
CA VAL A 123 10.62 -5.29 1.16
C VAL A 123 9.92 -4.37 0.15
N PHE A 124 10.16 -3.05 0.20
CA PHE A 124 9.64 -2.11 -0.79
C PHE A 124 10.17 -2.41 -2.20
N VAL A 125 11.49 -2.62 -2.33
CA VAL A 125 12.11 -2.97 -3.62
C VAL A 125 11.55 -4.30 -4.12
N LEU A 126 11.49 -5.33 -3.27
CA LEU A 126 10.89 -6.62 -3.62
C LEU A 126 9.42 -6.48 -4.05
N SER A 127 8.64 -5.65 -3.35
CA SER A 127 7.25 -5.36 -3.72
C SER A 127 7.13 -4.62 -5.06
N THR A 128 8.20 -4.01 -5.57
CA THR A 128 8.16 -3.29 -6.85
C THR A 128 8.34 -4.24 -8.04
N LEU A 129 9.04 -5.36 -7.86
CA LEU A 129 9.32 -6.32 -8.93
C LEU A 129 8.04 -6.89 -9.59
N PRO A 130 6.99 -7.29 -8.85
CA PRO A 130 5.73 -7.70 -9.46
C PRO A 130 5.10 -6.64 -10.36
N LEU A 131 5.27 -5.34 -10.04
CA LEU A 131 4.72 -4.27 -10.88
C LEU A 131 5.41 -4.20 -12.24
N PHE A 132 6.73 -4.38 -12.29
CA PHE A 132 7.45 -4.43 -13.58
C PHE A 132 6.97 -5.59 -14.45
N VAL A 133 6.76 -6.76 -13.85
CA VAL A 133 6.21 -7.92 -14.56
C VAL A 133 4.79 -7.64 -15.07
N LEU A 134 3.93 -7.08 -14.23
CA LEU A 134 2.56 -6.71 -14.61
C LEU A 134 2.53 -5.70 -15.76
N VAL A 135 3.41 -4.69 -15.75
CA VAL A 135 3.53 -3.74 -16.87
C VAL A 135 3.95 -4.46 -18.14
N GLY A 136 4.97 -5.32 -18.08
CA GLY A 136 5.43 -6.09 -19.24
C GLY A 136 4.35 -6.97 -19.84
N LEU A 137 3.62 -7.70 -18.99
CA LEU A 137 2.49 -8.53 -19.42
C LEU A 137 1.34 -7.69 -19.99
N ALA A 138 1.00 -6.56 -19.36
CA ALA A 138 -0.06 -5.69 -19.84
C ALA A 138 0.27 -5.13 -21.23
N LEU A 139 1.54 -4.78 -21.49
CA LEU A 139 1.98 -4.35 -22.82
C LEU A 139 1.83 -5.47 -23.87
N LEU A 140 2.17 -6.71 -23.51
CA LEU A 140 2.06 -7.86 -24.42
C LEU A 140 0.61 -8.23 -24.74
N GLU A 141 -0.33 -7.99 -23.84
CA GLU A 141 -1.75 -8.32 -24.05
C GLU A 141 -2.54 -7.22 -24.79
N VAL A 142 -1.99 -6.01 -24.88
CA VAL A 142 -2.64 -4.88 -25.57
C VAL A 142 -2.13 -4.70 -27.00
N LEU A 143 -0.95 -5.24 -27.32
CA LEU A 143 -0.36 -5.25 -28.67
C LEU A 143 -0.88 -6.42 -29.51
#